data_AF-A0A5N8USI3-F1
#
_entry.id   AF-A0A5N8USI3-F1
#
_cell.length_a   1.000
_cell.length_b   1.000
_cell.length_c   1.000
_cell.angle_alpha   90.00
_cell.angle_beta   90.00
_cell.angle_gamma   90.00
#
_symmetry.space_group_name_H-M   'P 1'
#
loop_
_entity.id
_entity.type
_entity.pdbx_description
1 polymer ?
#
loop_
_entity_poly.entity_id
_entity_poly.type
_entity_poly.pdbx_seq_one_letter_code
_entity_poly.pdbx_strand_id
1 'polypeptide(L)'
;MIELNTGLSQVQHTADVSTRAVNRDDQLRLEQALSEPAKVQVKKTAKAADVKVGVNPEIDAFYKSISALDNPSGTQISEALQQAFGDDKAMADKALWSALNQAKSGNKAVLSERLQELVSVDFISRLKASPPTSSEDLKAELKSEFRLSSRRETALWQAWAELKGDPESAPLVDLIRGELGHLIQFNNMLRNMMINTVRPDIF
;
A
#
# COMPACT_ATOMS: atom_id res chain seq x y z
N MET A 1 -53.25 -47.12 9.06
CA MET A 1 -52.20 -47.22 8.03
C MET A 1 -51.50 -45.87 8.01
N ILE A 2 -50.28 -45.83 8.56
CA ILE A 2 -49.13 -44.95 8.27
C ILE A 2 -49.30 -43.41 8.32
N GLU A 3 -48.41 -42.83 9.13
CA GLU A 3 -48.03 -41.43 9.40
C GLU A 3 -47.39 -40.72 8.18
N LEU A 4 -47.41 -39.38 8.06
CA LEU A 4 -46.38 -38.37 8.42
C LEU A 4 -46.71 -37.13 7.53
N ASN A 5 -46.47 -35.84 7.80
CA ASN A 5 -45.73 -35.12 8.82
C ASN A 5 -46.25 -33.65 8.83
N THR A 6 -46.42 -33.15 10.04
CA THR A 6 -46.56 -31.77 10.55
C THR A 6 -46.52 -30.56 9.59
N GLY A 7 -47.61 -29.79 9.64
CA GLY A 7 -47.69 -28.44 9.10
C GLY A 7 -47.01 -27.40 10.01
N LEU A 8 -46.25 -26.51 9.37
CA LEU A 8 -46.11 -25.08 9.67
C LEU A 8 -46.05 -24.68 11.16
N SER A 9 -44.85 -24.78 11.74
CA SER A 9 -44.51 -24.03 12.95
C SER A 9 -44.55 -22.52 12.69
N GLN A 10 -45.60 -21.86 13.20
CA GLN A 10 -45.49 -20.50 13.74
C GLN A 10 -44.96 -20.61 15.17
N VAL A 11 -43.71 -20.20 15.40
CA VAL A 11 -43.27 -19.70 16.71
C VAL A 11 -42.33 -18.52 16.48
N GLN A 12 -42.69 -17.39 17.08
CA GLN A 12 -41.93 -16.16 17.15
C GLN A 12 -40.52 -16.44 17.69
N HIS A 13 -39.48 -16.08 16.93
CA HIS A 13 -38.18 -15.82 17.54
C HIS A 13 -38.16 -14.37 18.03
N THR A 14 -38.23 -14.26 19.36
CA THR A 14 -38.00 -13.06 20.14
C THR A 14 -36.63 -12.48 19.84
N ALA A 15 -36.59 -11.17 19.63
CA ALA A 15 -35.38 -10.38 19.68
C ALA A 15 -34.76 -10.49 21.08
N ASP A 16 -33.62 -11.17 21.21
CA ASP A 16 -32.79 -11.08 22.40
C ASP A 16 -31.86 -9.86 22.24
N VAL A 17 -32.43 -8.68 22.46
CA VAL A 17 -31.64 -7.47 22.74
C VAL A 17 -31.24 -7.59 24.21
N SER A 18 -30.06 -8.14 24.46
CA SER A 18 -29.42 -8.03 25.77
C SER A 18 -29.08 -6.56 26.02
N THR A 19 -30.03 -5.81 26.59
CA THR A 19 -29.76 -4.52 27.22
C THR A 19 -28.96 -4.78 28.48
N ARG A 20 -27.64 -4.87 28.35
CA ARG A 20 -26.74 -4.83 29.50
C ARG A 20 -26.84 -3.41 30.07
N ALA A 21 -27.60 -3.27 31.16
CA ALA A 21 -27.71 -2.05 31.93
C ALA A 21 -26.29 -1.60 32.31
N VAL A 22 -25.88 -0.45 31.76
CA VAL A 22 -24.61 0.19 32.13
C VAL A 22 -24.73 0.60 33.59
N ASN A 23 -23.85 0.07 34.42
CA ASN A 23 -23.88 0.29 35.86
C ASN A 23 -23.54 1.77 36.14
N ARG A 24 -24.33 2.42 37.00
CA ARG A 24 -24.29 3.87 37.24
C ARG A 24 -22.91 4.36 37.76
N ASP A 25 -22.16 3.45 38.38
CA ASP A 25 -20.82 3.69 38.90
C ASP A 25 -19.75 3.77 37.80
N ASP A 26 -19.94 3.07 36.67
CA ASP A 26 -19.00 3.12 35.53
C ASP A 26 -19.14 4.45 34.77
N GLN A 27 -20.35 5.02 34.76
CA GLN A 27 -20.62 6.32 34.14
C GLN A 27 -19.99 7.47 34.93
N LEU A 28 -19.98 7.38 36.27
CA LEU A 28 -19.33 8.37 37.14
C LEU A 28 -17.79 8.32 37.05
N ARG A 29 -17.19 7.14 36.82
CA ARG A 29 -15.73 7.02 36.57
C ARG A 29 -15.31 7.67 35.25
N LEU A 30 -16.16 7.61 34.21
CA LEU A 30 -15.88 8.25 32.92
C LEU A 30 -16.01 9.78 32.99
N GLU A 31 -16.99 10.31 33.73
CA GLU A 31 -17.14 11.76 33.90
C GLU A 31 -16.04 12.40 34.77
N GLN A 32 -15.53 11.67 35.77
CA GLN A 32 -14.37 12.13 36.55
C GLN A 32 -13.06 12.12 35.75
N ALA A 33 -12.87 11.17 34.84
CA ALA A 33 -11.69 11.14 33.97
C ALA A 33 -11.69 12.24 32.89
N LEU A 34 -12.86 12.83 32.60
CA LEU A 34 -13.02 13.93 31.64
C LEU A 34 -12.97 15.32 32.28
N SER A 35 -12.98 15.43 33.62
CA SER A 35 -12.93 16.71 34.36
C SER A 35 -11.56 17.10 34.92
N GLU A 36 -10.50 16.33 34.65
CA GLU A 36 -9.15 16.74 35.00
C GLU A 36 -8.51 17.55 33.85
N PRO A 37 -8.21 18.85 34.03
CA PRO A 37 -7.38 19.58 33.09
C PRO A 37 -5.95 19.05 33.23
N ALA A 38 -5.55 18.13 32.36
CA ALA A 38 -4.15 17.81 32.16
C ALA A 38 -3.41 19.13 31.90
N LYS A 39 -2.49 19.51 32.79
CA LYS A 39 -1.66 20.71 32.65
C LYS A 39 -0.85 20.61 31.36
N VAL A 40 -1.38 21.13 30.27
CA VAL A 40 -0.67 21.34 29.01
C VAL A 40 0.38 22.41 29.27
N GLN A 41 1.63 21.99 29.50
CA GLN A 41 2.77 22.89 29.34
C GLN A 41 2.94 23.16 27.84
N VAL A 42 2.35 24.26 27.38
CA VAL A 42 2.56 24.83 26.06
C VAL A 42 4.03 25.28 25.98
N LYS A 43 4.90 24.43 25.42
CA LYS A 43 6.18 24.90 24.88
C LYS A 43 5.93 25.48 23.50
N LYS A 44 6.09 26.80 23.42
CA LYS A 44 6.13 27.66 22.24
C LYS A 44 6.77 26.96 21.03
N THR A 45 6.02 26.99 19.94
CA THR A 45 6.39 26.87 18.53
C THR A 45 7.89 26.85 18.19
N ALA A 46 8.36 25.67 17.76
CA ALA A 46 9.42 25.58 16.77
C ALA A 46 8.79 25.15 15.44
N LYS A 47 9.14 25.92 14.41
CA LYS A 47 8.89 25.75 12.97
C LYS A 47 8.74 24.28 12.57
N ALA A 48 7.79 23.99 11.67
CA ALA A 48 7.65 22.71 10.99
C ALA A 48 9.03 22.24 10.49
N ALA A 49 9.67 21.38 11.27
CA ALA A 49 10.81 20.61 10.82
C ALA A 49 10.19 19.42 10.09
N ASP A 50 10.53 19.32 8.80
CA ASP A 50 10.41 18.12 8.00
C ASP A 50 10.36 16.88 8.89
N VAL A 51 9.27 16.12 8.77
CA VAL A 51 9.28 14.71 9.15
C VAL A 51 10.24 14.05 8.17
N LYS A 52 11.54 14.17 8.42
CA LYS A 52 12.56 13.27 7.88
C LYS A 52 12.25 11.92 8.50
N VAL A 53 11.37 11.17 7.84
CA VAL A 53 11.36 9.71 7.87
C VAL A 53 12.83 9.31 7.93
N GLY A 54 13.25 8.67 9.04
CA GLY A 54 14.67 8.41 9.32
C GLY A 54 15.39 7.98 8.06
N VAL A 55 16.14 8.90 7.47
CA VAL A 55 16.69 8.72 6.15
C VAL A 55 17.83 7.75 6.34
N ASN A 56 17.64 6.50 5.94
CA ASN A 56 18.71 5.51 6.04
C ASN A 56 19.88 6.03 5.18
N PRO A 57 21.04 6.32 5.77
CA PRO A 57 22.16 6.93 5.06
C PRO A 57 22.69 6.05 3.92
N GLU A 58 22.50 4.73 4.00
CA GLU A 58 22.89 3.78 2.94
C GLU A 58 21.95 3.87 1.74
N ILE A 59 20.63 4.03 1.95
CA ILE A 59 19.67 4.28 0.84
C ILE A 59 20.02 5.59 0.14
N ASP A 60 20.32 6.63 0.92
CA ASP A 60 20.68 7.93 0.38
C ASP A 60 22.00 7.89 -0.37
N ALA A 61 23.00 7.18 0.16
CA ALA A 61 24.28 6.97 -0.52
C ALA A 61 24.10 6.21 -1.84
N PHE A 62 23.28 5.16 -1.85
CA PHE A 62 22.92 4.42 -3.06
C PHE A 62 22.24 5.32 -4.10
N TYR A 63 21.24 6.11 -3.71
CA TYR A 63 20.59 7.03 -4.66
C TYR A 63 21.59 8.06 -5.22
N LYS A 64 22.44 8.63 -4.36
CA LYS A 64 23.48 9.58 -4.80
C LYS A 64 24.45 8.96 -5.78
N SER A 65 24.87 7.71 -5.59
CA SER A 65 25.81 7.05 -6.49
C SER A 65 25.21 6.83 -7.88
N ILE A 66 24.01 6.25 -7.97
CA ILE A 66 23.37 5.99 -9.27
C ILE A 66 22.91 7.28 -9.96
N SER A 67 22.57 8.32 -9.19
CA SER A 67 22.05 9.57 -9.74
C SER A 67 23.12 10.56 -10.19
N ALA A 68 24.39 10.28 -9.84
CA ALA A 68 25.58 10.98 -10.34
C ALA A 68 26.07 10.41 -11.69
N LEU A 69 25.62 9.21 -12.07
CA LEU A 69 25.91 8.62 -13.37
C LEU A 69 25.08 9.30 -14.46
N ASP A 70 25.67 9.51 -15.62
CA ASP A 70 24.94 9.97 -16.81
C ASP A 70 24.29 8.75 -17.49
N ASN A 71 22.96 8.72 -17.50
CA ASN A 71 22.14 7.65 -18.07
C ASN A 71 22.56 6.21 -17.66
N PRO A 72 22.46 5.84 -16.37
CA PRO A 72 22.89 4.52 -15.90
C PRO A 72 22.02 3.39 -16.51
N SER A 73 22.69 2.33 -16.93
CA SER A 73 22.04 1.09 -17.38
C SER A 73 21.46 0.29 -16.20
N GLY A 74 20.52 -0.61 -16.50
CA GLY A 74 19.94 -1.51 -15.48
C GLY A 74 21.00 -2.36 -14.76
N THR A 75 22.01 -2.85 -15.49
CA THR A 75 23.14 -3.61 -14.91
C THR A 75 23.93 -2.76 -13.91
N GLN A 76 24.26 -1.52 -14.24
CA GLN A 76 25.00 -0.63 -13.34
C GLN A 76 24.20 -0.32 -12.06
N ILE A 77 22.88 -0.17 -12.17
CA ILE A 77 22.02 0.05 -11.00
C ILE A 77 21.96 -1.21 -10.14
N SER A 78 21.82 -2.40 -10.74
CA SER A 78 21.81 -3.68 -10.03
C SER A 78 23.14 -3.97 -9.34
N GLU A 79 24.27 -3.69 -9.99
CA GLU A 79 25.61 -3.81 -9.40
C GLU A 79 25.78 -2.86 -8.23
N ALA A 80 25.37 -1.59 -8.37
CA ALA A 80 25.40 -0.63 -7.27
C ALA A 80 24.50 -1.04 -6.10
N LEU A 81 23.36 -1.67 -6.38
CA LEU A 81 22.45 -2.20 -5.38
C LEU A 81 23.06 -3.38 -4.63
N GLN A 82 23.67 -4.33 -5.36
CA GLN A 82 24.38 -5.47 -4.78
C GLN A 82 25.59 -5.03 -3.95
N GLN A 83 26.33 -4.02 -4.42
CA GLN A 83 27.47 -3.47 -3.70
C GLN A 83 27.05 -2.78 -2.40
N ALA A 84 25.91 -2.10 -2.40
CA ALA A 84 25.42 -1.36 -1.24
C ALA A 84 24.75 -2.26 -0.18
N PHE A 85 23.99 -3.28 -0.60
CA PHE A 85 23.13 -4.05 0.30
C PHE A 85 23.43 -5.55 0.35
N GLY A 86 24.32 -6.06 -0.51
CA GLY A 86 24.67 -7.48 -0.56
C GLY A 86 23.44 -8.38 -0.68
N ASP A 87 23.33 -9.34 0.22
CA ASP A 87 22.22 -10.31 0.24
C ASP A 87 20.98 -9.82 1.01
N ASP A 88 20.98 -8.60 1.56
CA ASP A 88 19.81 -8.03 2.22
C ASP A 88 18.77 -7.58 1.19
N LYS A 89 18.02 -8.55 0.67
CA LYS A 89 16.94 -8.35 -0.30
C LYS A 89 15.89 -7.35 0.19
N ALA A 90 15.59 -7.32 1.48
CA ALA A 90 14.58 -6.42 2.03
C ALA A 90 15.06 -4.97 2.03
N MET A 91 16.34 -4.75 2.31
CA MET A 91 16.97 -3.43 2.28
C MET A 91 17.18 -2.95 0.83
N ALA A 92 17.64 -3.85 -0.04
CA ALA A 92 17.77 -3.60 -1.48
C ALA A 92 16.43 -3.20 -2.13
N ASP A 93 15.35 -3.92 -1.84
CA ASP A 93 14.00 -3.57 -2.32
C ASP A 93 13.57 -2.18 -1.81
N LYS A 94 13.74 -1.90 -0.52
CA LYS A 94 13.45 -0.57 0.04
C LYS A 94 14.25 0.53 -0.64
N ALA A 95 15.54 0.30 -0.89
CA ALA A 95 16.43 1.25 -1.55
C ALA A 95 15.99 1.52 -2.99
N LEU A 96 15.66 0.47 -3.74
CA LEU A 96 15.22 0.56 -5.13
C LEU A 96 13.92 1.38 -5.25
N TRP A 97 12.93 1.09 -4.41
CA TRP A 97 11.68 1.85 -4.37
C TRP A 97 11.87 3.30 -3.89
N SER A 98 12.78 3.53 -2.94
CA SER A 98 13.12 4.89 -2.50
C SER A 98 13.77 5.69 -3.62
N ALA A 99 14.74 5.10 -4.31
CA ALA A 99 15.42 5.70 -5.45
C ALA A 99 14.45 6.05 -6.57
N LEU A 100 13.50 5.15 -6.89
CA LEU A 100 12.46 5.41 -7.89
C LEU A 100 11.61 6.62 -7.53
N ASN A 101 11.15 6.69 -6.27
CA ASN A 101 10.36 7.83 -5.78
C ASN A 101 11.16 9.14 -5.83
N GLN A 102 12.43 9.11 -5.42
CA GLN A 102 13.32 10.27 -5.48
C GLN A 102 13.55 10.72 -6.92
N ALA A 103 13.84 9.79 -7.85
CA ALA A 103 14.01 10.10 -9.27
C ALA A 103 12.78 10.73 -9.90
N LYS A 104 11.57 10.24 -9.56
CA LYS A 104 10.30 10.83 -10.00
C LYS A 104 10.11 12.25 -9.44
N SER A 105 10.38 12.46 -8.15
CA SER A 105 10.25 13.79 -7.52
C SER A 105 11.29 14.81 -8.01
N GLY A 106 12.49 14.34 -8.37
CA GLY A 106 13.58 15.15 -8.88
C GLY A 106 13.57 15.36 -10.38
N ASN A 107 12.50 14.98 -11.09
CA ASN A 107 12.36 15.06 -12.55
C ASN A 107 13.51 14.39 -13.34
N LYS A 108 14.13 13.34 -12.79
CA LYS A 108 15.15 12.54 -13.48
C LYS A 108 14.50 11.45 -14.33
N ALA A 109 13.84 11.84 -15.42
CA ALA A 109 13.01 10.96 -16.24
C ALA A 109 13.70 9.65 -16.64
N VAL A 110 14.90 9.74 -17.21
CA VAL A 110 15.69 8.58 -17.68
C VAL A 110 16.02 7.61 -16.54
N LEU A 111 16.52 8.12 -15.41
CA LEU A 111 16.81 7.30 -14.23
C LEU A 111 15.54 6.67 -13.65
N SER A 112 14.44 7.43 -13.63
CA SER A 112 13.17 6.94 -13.13
C SER A 112 12.61 5.80 -13.99
N GLU A 113 12.77 5.87 -15.32
CA GLU A 113 12.38 4.80 -16.24
C GLU A 113 13.20 3.53 -16.00
N ARG A 114 14.53 3.64 -15.87
CA ARG A 114 15.41 2.51 -15.59
C ARG A 114 15.12 1.84 -14.24
N LEU A 115 14.92 2.64 -13.20
CA LEU A 115 14.52 2.13 -11.87
C LEU A 115 13.13 1.48 -11.91
N GLN A 116 12.24 2.02 -12.75
CA GLN A 116 10.88 1.53 -12.91
C GLN A 116 10.85 0.15 -13.60
N GLU A 117 11.71 -0.07 -14.60
CA GLU A 117 11.92 -1.38 -15.21
C GLU A 117 12.37 -2.39 -14.14
N LEU A 118 13.43 -2.06 -13.39
CA LEU A 118 14.03 -2.97 -12.40
C LEU A 118 13.06 -3.42 -11.28
N VAL A 119 12.21 -2.53 -10.77
CA VAL A 119 11.23 -2.92 -9.72
C VAL A 119 10.15 -3.89 -10.22
N SER A 120 10.00 -4.07 -11.53
CA SER A 120 8.84 -4.77 -12.13
C SER A 120 9.23 -6.01 -12.94
N VAL A 121 10.49 -6.12 -13.39
CA VAL A 121 10.97 -7.19 -14.29
C VAL A 121 10.63 -8.59 -13.78
N ASP A 122 10.94 -8.87 -12.52
CA ASP A 122 10.72 -10.20 -11.94
C ASP A 122 9.23 -10.54 -11.84
N PHE A 123 8.39 -9.56 -11.51
CA PHE A 123 6.95 -9.75 -11.39
C PHE A 123 6.30 -9.98 -12.76
N ILE A 124 6.63 -9.17 -13.77
CA ILE A 124 6.06 -9.31 -15.11
C ILE A 124 6.48 -10.64 -15.75
N SER A 125 7.74 -11.04 -15.56
CA SER A 125 8.24 -12.32 -16.05
C SER A 125 7.47 -13.50 -15.43
N ARG A 126 7.14 -13.44 -14.13
CA ARG A 126 6.31 -14.46 -13.47
C ARG A 126 4.88 -14.48 -13.99
N LEU A 127 4.26 -13.31 -14.16
CA LEU A 127 2.92 -13.21 -14.74
C LEU A 127 2.85 -13.83 -16.14
N LYS A 128 3.89 -13.65 -16.97
CA LYS A 128 3.97 -14.28 -18.29
C LYS A 128 4.16 -15.79 -18.21
N ALA A 129 5.03 -16.25 -17.30
CA ALA A 129 5.37 -17.67 -17.17
C ALA A 129 4.24 -18.50 -16.56
N SER A 130 3.50 -17.93 -15.62
CA SER A 130 2.38 -18.57 -14.94
C SER A 130 1.23 -17.57 -14.76
N PRO A 131 0.45 -17.31 -15.83
CA PRO A 131 -0.62 -16.31 -15.78
C PRO A 131 -1.67 -16.66 -14.73
N PRO A 132 -2.06 -15.71 -13.85
CA PRO A 132 -3.18 -15.91 -12.95
C PRO A 132 -4.47 -16.12 -13.75
N THR A 133 -5.31 -17.04 -13.28
CA THR A 133 -6.58 -17.38 -13.94
C THR A 133 -7.77 -16.59 -13.39
N SER A 134 -7.60 -15.92 -12.25
CA SER A 134 -8.64 -15.14 -11.58
C SER A 134 -8.11 -13.81 -11.01
N SER A 135 -9.04 -12.90 -10.68
CA SER A 135 -8.71 -11.64 -10.00
C SER A 135 -8.18 -11.89 -8.58
N GLU A 136 -8.72 -12.89 -7.89
CA GLU A 136 -8.28 -13.30 -6.56
C GLU A 136 -6.83 -13.77 -6.57
N ASP A 137 -6.42 -14.55 -7.57
CA ASP A 137 -5.05 -15.05 -7.70
C ASP A 137 -4.07 -13.90 -7.96
N LEU A 138 -4.41 -12.99 -8.89
CA LEU A 138 -3.60 -11.80 -9.15
C LEU A 138 -3.44 -10.94 -7.89
N LYS A 139 -4.51 -10.75 -7.12
CA LYS A 139 -4.47 -10.04 -5.83
C LYS A 139 -3.58 -10.74 -4.82
N ALA A 140 -3.62 -12.06 -4.76
CA ALA A 140 -2.80 -12.84 -3.84
C ALA A 140 -1.32 -12.70 -4.17
N GLU A 141 -0.96 -12.80 -5.45
CA GLU A 141 0.43 -12.61 -5.92
C GLU A 141 0.94 -11.19 -5.66
N LEU A 142 0.12 -10.17 -5.95
CA LEU A 142 0.47 -8.78 -5.65
C LEU A 142 0.67 -8.53 -4.15
N LYS A 143 -0.09 -9.21 -3.29
CA LYS A 143 0.03 -9.10 -1.83
C LYS A 143 1.24 -9.84 -1.29
N SER A 144 1.61 -10.97 -1.89
CA SER A 144 2.80 -11.72 -1.49
C SER A 144 4.07 -10.97 -1.83
N GLU A 145 4.11 -10.35 -3.02
CA GLU A 145 5.30 -9.64 -3.51
C GLU A 145 5.40 -8.23 -2.93
N PHE A 146 4.31 -7.46 -2.96
CA PHE A 146 4.33 -6.05 -2.62
C PHE A 146 3.51 -5.77 -1.36
N ARG A 147 4.18 -5.25 -0.32
CA ARG A 147 3.51 -4.87 0.93
C ARG A 147 2.64 -3.62 0.79
N LEU A 148 3.07 -2.64 0.00
CA LEU A 148 2.39 -1.35 -0.15
C LEU A 148 1.49 -1.33 -1.39
N SER A 149 0.29 -0.77 -1.26
CA SER A 149 -0.68 -0.66 -2.37
C SER A 149 -0.19 0.23 -3.52
N SER A 150 0.63 1.26 -3.24
CA SER A 150 1.26 2.10 -4.27
C SER A 150 2.27 1.33 -5.13
N ARG A 151 2.97 0.37 -4.53
CA ARG A 151 3.92 -0.51 -5.24
C ARG A 151 3.18 -1.50 -6.14
N ARG A 152 2.07 -2.06 -5.65
CA ARG A 152 1.16 -2.90 -6.46
C ARG A 152 0.63 -2.16 -7.69
N GLU A 153 0.12 -0.94 -7.49
CA GLU A 153 -0.37 -0.10 -8.59
C GLU A 153 0.72 0.15 -9.63
N THR A 154 1.93 0.49 -9.16
CA THR A 154 3.09 0.73 -10.03
C THR A 154 3.47 -0.52 -10.84
N ALA A 155 3.52 -1.69 -10.21
CA ALA A 155 3.83 -2.95 -10.87
C ALA A 155 2.78 -3.32 -11.93
N LEU A 156 1.49 -3.11 -11.64
CA LEU A 156 0.42 -3.35 -12.60
C LEU A 156 0.42 -2.36 -13.77
N TRP A 157 0.75 -1.09 -13.55
CA TRP A 157 0.93 -0.14 -14.64
C TRP A 157 2.01 -0.60 -15.63
N GLN A 158 3.11 -1.14 -15.11
CA GLN A 158 4.21 -1.67 -15.93
C GLN A 158 3.81 -2.94 -16.66
N ALA A 159 3.22 -3.90 -15.95
CA ALA A 159 2.70 -5.13 -16.55
C ALA A 159 1.70 -4.82 -17.68
N TRP A 160 0.78 -3.88 -17.46
CA TRP A 160 -0.15 -3.44 -18.48
C TRP A 160 0.56 -2.79 -19.68
N ALA A 161 1.52 -1.90 -19.43
CA ALA A 161 2.25 -1.20 -20.50
C ALA A 161 3.01 -2.17 -21.41
N GLU A 162 3.60 -3.22 -20.83
CA GLU A 162 4.36 -4.25 -21.54
C GLU A 162 3.46 -5.26 -22.26
N LEU A 163 2.33 -5.64 -21.66
CA LEU A 163 1.49 -6.75 -22.15
C LEU A 163 0.35 -6.32 -23.08
N LYS A 164 -0.12 -5.07 -23.04
CA LYS A 164 -1.32 -4.61 -23.77
C LYS A 164 -1.25 -4.76 -25.30
N GLY A 165 -0.06 -4.94 -25.87
CA GLY A 165 0.15 -5.11 -27.30
C GLY A 165 0.19 -6.56 -27.77
N ASP A 166 0.21 -7.52 -26.84
CA ASP A 166 0.31 -8.96 -27.15
C ASP A 166 -1.09 -9.61 -27.12
N PRO A 167 -1.60 -10.12 -28.25
CA PRO A 167 -2.90 -10.78 -28.31
C PRO A 167 -3.02 -12.01 -27.39
N GLU A 168 -1.93 -12.76 -27.20
CA GLU A 168 -1.92 -13.95 -26.33
C GLU A 168 -2.10 -13.57 -24.85
N SER A 169 -1.66 -12.35 -24.50
CA SER A 169 -1.79 -11.79 -23.16
C SER A 169 -3.13 -11.11 -22.91
N ALA A 170 -4.07 -11.09 -23.86
CA ALA A 170 -5.33 -10.35 -23.73
C ALA A 170 -6.15 -10.71 -22.46
N PRO A 171 -6.32 -11.99 -22.07
CA PRO A 171 -7.05 -12.33 -20.84
C PRO A 171 -6.34 -11.81 -19.58
N LEU A 172 -5.01 -11.90 -19.55
CA LEU A 172 -4.19 -11.39 -18.45
C LEU A 172 -4.25 -9.86 -18.38
N VAL A 173 -4.23 -9.18 -19.53
CA VAL A 173 -4.35 -7.72 -19.63
C VAL A 173 -5.68 -7.23 -19.09
N ASP A 174 -6.77 -7.96 -19.33
CA ASP A 174 -8.09 -7.61 -18.78
C ASP A 174 -8.14 -7.79 -17.26
N LEU A 175 -7.54 -8.85 -16.71
CA LEU A 175 -7.39 -9.02 -15.26
C LEU A 175 -6.57 -7.88 -14.63
N ILE A 176 -5.43 -7.55 -15.25
CA ILE A 176 -4.56 -6.45 -14.82
C ILE A 176 -5.33 -5.13 -14.82
N ARG A 177 -6.10 -4.84 -15.88
CA ARG A 177 -6.87 -3.60 -16.00
C ARG A 177 -7.92 -3.47 -14.89
N GLY A 178 -8.62 -4.57 -14.58
CA GLY A 178 -9.58 -4.60 -13.49
C GLY A 178 -8.95 -4.27 -12.14
N GLU A 179 -7.87 -4.97 -11.78
CA GLU A 179 -7.20 -4.75 -10.51
C GLU A 179 -6.50 -3.38 -10.42
N LEU A 180 -5.94 -2.91 -11.52
CA LEU A 180 -5.34 -1.58 -11.60
C LEU A 180 -6.38 -0.49 -11.31
N GLY A 181 -7.59 -0.61 -11.85
CA GLY A 181 -8.70 0.31 -11.55
C GLY A 181 -9.04 0.35 -10.07
N HIS A 182 -9.10 -0.82 -9.40
CA HIS A 182 -9.34 -0.90 -7.96
C HIS A 182 -8.23 -0.24 -7.14
N LEU A 183 -6.96 -0.49 -7.47
CA LEU A 183 -5.83 0.07 -6.74
C LEU A 183 -5.70 1.59 -6.89
N ILE A 184 -5.98 2.13 -8.09
CA ILE A 184 -6.01 3.58 -8.31
C ILE A 184 -7.06 4.24 -7.40
N GLN A 185 -8.28 3.69 -7.37
CA GLN A 185 -9.35 4.20 -6.51
C GLN A 185 -8.98 4.11 -5.03
N PHE A 186 -8.45 2.97 -4.60
CA PHE A 186 -8.02 2.73 -3.22
C PHE A 186 -6.90 3.70 -2.80
N ASN A 187 -5.87 3.88 -3.62
CA ASN A 187 -4.75 4.77 -3.33
C ASN A 187 -5.17 6.25 -3.33
N ASN A 188 -6.13 6.63 -4.18
CA ASN A 188 -6.72 7.98 -4.15
C ASN A 188 -7.53 8.21 -2.87
N MET A 189 -8.32 7.22 -2.44
CA MET A 189 -9.06 7.28 -1.18
C MET A 189 -8.11 7.45 0.01
N LEU A 190 -7.03 6.66 0.07
CA LEU A 190 -5.99 6.80 1.11
C LEU A 190 -5.37 8.20 1.13
N ARG A 191 -5.00 8.74 -0.05
CA ARG A 191 -4.46 10.11 -0.16
C ARG A 191 -5.44 11.15 0.36
N ASN A 192 -6.72 11.06 -0.04
CA ASN A 192 -7.75 12.00 0.39
C ASN A 192 -7.98 11.93 1.90
N MET A 193 -7.97 10.74 2.51
CA MET A 193 -8.10 10.60 3.96
C MET A 193 -6.91 11.23 4.71
N MET A 194 -5.68 11.07 4.21
CA MET A 194 -4.51 11.70 4.83
C MET A 194 -4.52 13.23 4.71
N ILE A 195 -5.02 13.77 3.60
CA ILE A 195 -5.07 15.22 3.37
C ILE A 195 -6.20 15.86 4.19
N ASN A 196 -7.36 15.21 4.29
CA ASN A 196 -8.56 15.78 4.92
C ASN A 196 -8.67 15.50 6.43
N THR A 197 -7.67 14.85 7.05
CA THR A 197 -7.63 14.63 8.50
C THR A 197 -7.09 15.82 9.31
N VAL A 198 -6.62 16.90 8.65
CA VAL A 198 -6.18 18.14 9.31
C VAL A 198 -7.15 19.30 9.05
N ARG A 199 -8.28 19.26 9.76
CA ARG A 199 -9.07 20.36 10.38
C ARG A 199 -10.57 20.03 10.34
N PRO A 200 -11.16 19.56 11.45
CA PRO A 200 -12.47 20.05 11.80
C PRO A 200 -12.28 21.49 12.31
N ASP A 201 -12.57 22.49 11.47
CA ASP A 201 -12.87 23.82 11.97
C ASP A 201 -14.15 23.70 12.81
N ILE A 202 -13.98 23.68 14.13
CA ILE A 202 -15.09 23.77 15.08
C ILE A 202 -15.45 25.25 15.13
N PHE A 203 -16.62 25.58 14.58
CA PHE A 203 -17.28 26.88 14.74
C PHE A 203 -17.73 27.10 16.19
#